data_AF-A0A135TKY4-F1
#
_entry.id   AF-A0A135TKY4-F1
#
_cell.length_a   1.000
_cell.length_b   1.000
_cell.length_c   1.000
_cell.angle_alpha   90.00
_cell.angle_beta   90.00
_cell.angle_gamma   90.00
#
_symmetry.space_group_name_H-M   'P 1'
#
loop_
_entity.id
_entity.type
_entity.pdbx_description
1 polymer ?
#
loop_
_entity_poly.entity_id
_entity_poly.type
_entity_poly.pdbx_seq_one_letter_code
_entity_poly.pdbx_strand_id
1 'polypeptide(L)'
;MAHSIEARLPFLDHELAEYVNGLPPSVKMSYNPEDPPGTNRDEKKNLASQSFFWENLAAVRDRIIDKKVLRDAGRPFITDEIYNRKKHPYSSPWKWPVDGHIHRMFRGLLTKETVEHLGFVDFGVISRCLDTAFGDDGDPGAFRKLVVVGSWVVLSQRFGVKTAGPCA
;
A
#
# COMPACT_ATOMS: atom_id res chain seq x y z
N MET A 1 21.16 -2.20 -7.88
CA MET A 1 22.04 -1.49 -8.84
C MET A 1 22.91 -0.42 -8.19
N ALA A 2 22.38 0.56 -7.46
CA ALA A 2 23.18 1.65 -6.85
C ALA A 2 24.31 1.20 -5.89
N HIS A 3 24.25 -0.05 -5.40
CA HIS A 3 25.26 -0.67 -4.55
C HIS A 3 25.90 -1.91 -5.18
N SER A 4 25.91 -2.03 -6.51
CA SER A 4 26.47 -3.18 -7.26
C SER A 4 25.91 -4.56 -6.87
N ILE A 5 24.72 -4.60 -6.26
CA ILE A 5 23.97 -5.82 -6.00
C ILE A 5 22.89 -5.98 -7.08
N GLU A 6 22.88 -7.16 -7.70
CA GLU A 6 21.85 -7.62 -8.63
C GLU A 6 20.76 -8.38 -7.86
N ALA A 7 19.52 -7.89 -7.92
CA ALA A 7 18.36 -8.60 -7.39
C ALA A 7 17.69 -9.39 -8.51
N ARG A 8 17.58 -10.71 -8.33
CA ARG A 8 16.77 -11.57 -9.21
C ARG A 8 15.42 -11.79 -8.58
N LEU A 9 14.37 -11.79 -9.40
CA LEU A 9 12.98 -11.90 -8.96
C LEU A 9 12.35 -13.17 -9.56
N PRO A 10 12.64 -14.38 -9.01
CA PRO A 10 12.20 -15.65 -9.62
C PRO A 10 10.69 -15.74 -9.85
N PHE A 11 9.89 -15.09 -9.00
CA PHE A 11 8.43 -15.07 -9.13
C PHE A 11 7.91 -14.19 -10.29
N LEU A 12 8.77 -13.41 -10.94
CA LEU A 12 8.45 -12.65 -12.15
C LEU A 12 8.97 -13.32 -13.43
N ASP A 13 9.34 -14.60 -13.36
CA ASP A 13 9.62 -15.36 -14.57
C ASP A 13 8.36 -15.49 -15.45
N HIS A 14 8.58 -15.38 -16.76
CA HIS A 14 7.51 -15.35 -17.75
C HIS A 14 6.79 -16.70 -17.91
N GLU A 15 7.50 -17.83 -17.88
CA GLU A 15 6.88 -19.15 -18.00
C GLU A 15 6.01 -19.43 -16.76
N LEU A 16 6.52 -19.07 -15.58
CA LEU A 16 5.76 -19.17 -14.33
C LEU A 16 4.51 -18.28 -14.38
N ALA A 17 4.66 -17.02 -14.79
CA ALA A 17 3.54 -16.08 -14.83
C ALA A 17 2.46 -16.53 -15.83
N GLU A 18 2.85 -16.99 -17.01
CA GLU A 18 1.96 -17.52 -18.04
C GLU A 18 1.19 -18.75 -17.53
N TYR A 19 1.90 -19.72 -16.96
CA TYR A 19 1.28 -20.91 -16.36
C TYR A 19 0.29 -20.55 -15.25
N VAL A 20 0.71 -19.71 -14.29
CA VAL A 20 -0.13 -19.32 -13.15
C VAL A 20 -1.35 -18.53 -13.60
N ASN A 21 -1.26 -17.73 -14.66
CA ASN A 21 -2.41 -16.99 -15.18
C ASN A 21 -3.51 -17.90 -15.73
N GLY A 22 -3.17 -19.08 -16.27
CA GLY A 22 -4.13 -20.10 -16.71
C GLY A 22 -4.83 -20.87 -15.58
N LEU A 23 -4.31 -20.82 -14.35
CA LEU A 23 -4.88 -21.57 -13.22
C LEU A 23 -6.23 -20.96 -12.74
N PRO A 24 -7.22 -21.80 -12.38
CA PRO A 24 -8.49 -21.33 -11.87
C PRO A 24 -8.33 -20.54 -10.56
N PRO A 25 -9.16 -19.51 -10.30
CA PRO A 25 -9.04 -18.72 -9.07
C PRO A 25 -9.13 -19.55 -7.77
N SER A 26 -9.89 -20.64 -7.78
CA SER A 26 -10.11 -21.54 -6.63
C SER A 26 -8.84 -22.21 -6.10
N VAL A 27 -7.78 -22.33 -6.90
CA VAL A 27 -6.49 -22.88 -6.43
C VAL A 27 -5.55 -21.79 -5.92
N LYS A 28 -5.80 -20.52 -6.26
CA LYS A 28 -5.00 -19.37 -5.84
C LYS A 28 -5.46 -18.86 -4.48
N MET A 29 -6.77 -18.86 -4.25
CA MET A 29 -7.42 -18.43 -3.02
C MET A 29 -8.35 -19.54 -2.53
N SER A 30 -8.22 -19.90 -1.24
CA SER A 30 -9.17 -20.81 -0.59
C SER A 30 -9.86 -20.14 0.57
N TYR A 31 -11.14 -20.47 0.77
CA TYR A 31 -11.94 -20.03 1.90
C TYR A 31 -12.03 -21.14 2.92
N ASN A 32 -11.72 -20.84 4.19
CA ASN A 32 -11.98 -21.72 5.31
C ASN A 32 -13.16 -21.17 6.12
N PRO A 33 -14.32 -21.87 6.17
CA PRO A 33 -15.49 -21.40 6.91
C PRO A 33 -15.31 -21.45 8.43
N GLU A 34 -14.36 -22.26 8.92
CA GLU A 34 -14.11 -22.44 10.34
C GLU A 34 -13.25 -21.31 10.91
N ASP A 35 -13.56 -20.86 12.12
CA ASP A 35 -12.72 -19.92 12.85
C ASP A 35 -11.41 -20.65 13.26
N PRO A 36 -10.22 -20.04 13.09
CA PRO A 36 -8.97 -20.71 13.39
C PRO A 36 -8.93 -21.18 14.86
N PRO A 37 -8.45 -22.41 15.15
CA PRO A 37 -8.41 -22.93 16.51
C PRO A 37 -7.56 -22.02 17.41
N GLY A 38 -8.14 -21.57 18.53
CA GLY A 38 -7.48 -20.68 19.50
C GLY A 38 -7.86 -19.20 19.45
N THR A 39 -8.84 -18.78 18.64
CA THR A 39 -9.32 -17.38 18.66
C THR A 39 -10.29 -17.12 19.82
N ASN A 40 -9.76 -16.79 21.00
CA ASN A 40 -10.53 -16.01 21.96
C ASN A 40 -10.77 -14.61 21.36
N ARG A 41 -12.04 -14.23 21.16
CA ARG A 41 -12.43 -12.92 20.60
C ARG A 41 -11.89 -11.74 21.43
N ASP A 42 -11.60 -11.97 22.71
CA ASP A 42 -11.25 -10.93 23.67
C ASP A 42 -9.76 -10.49 23.63
N GLU A 43 -8.85 -11.31 23.09
CA GLU A 43 -7.40 -10.98 23.03
C GLU A 43 -6.98 -10.18 21.78
N LYS A 44 -7.83 -10.10 20.75
CA LYS A 44 -7.48 -9.47 19.46
C LYS A 44 -7.42 -7.93 19.47
N LYS A 45 -7.69 -7.26 20.58
CA LYS A 45 -7.59 -5.78 20.66
C LYS A 45 -6.15 -5.25 20.59
N ASN A 46 -5.13 -6.05 20.92
CA ASN A 46 -3.76 -5.55 21.11
C ASN A 46 -2.75 -5.92 20.01
N LEU A 47 -3.15 -6.68 18.99
CA LEU A 47 -2.30 -6.94 17.82
C LEU A 47 -2.87 -6.23 16.60
N ALA A 48 -3.06 -4.91 16.74
CA ALA A 48 -3.42 -4.05 15.63
C ALA A 48 -2.36 -4.21 14.52
N SER A 49 -2.80 -4.81 13.43
CA SER A 49 -2.04 -4.89 12.19
C SER A 49 -1.58 -3.49 11.83
N GLN A 50 -0.27 -3.27 11.74
CA GLN A 50 0.34 -2.07 11.15
C GLN A 50 0.07 -1.98 9.64
N SER A 51 -1.09 -2.44 9.17
CA SER A 51 -1.53 -2.36 7.78
C SER A 51 -2.95 -1.79 7.73
N PHE A 52 -3.05 -0.47 7.52
CA PHE A 52 -4.29 0.30 7.34
C PHE A 52 -5.14 -0.21 6.16
N PHE A 53 -4.55 -1.02 5.28
CA PHE A 53 -5.21 -1.58 4.10
C PHE A 53 -6.28 -2.64 4.45
N TRP A 54 -6.35 -3.14 5.70
CA TRP A 54 -7.13 -4.34 6.05
C TRP A 54 -8.03 -4.22 7.28
N GLU A 55 -8.13 -3.06 7.94
CA GLU A 55 -8.98 -2.93 9.14
C GLU A 55 -10.46 -3.22 8.81
N ASN A 56 -10.95 -2.74 7.67
CA ASN A 56 -12.33 -2.94 7.22
C ASN A 56 -12.62 -4.35 6.66
N LEU A 57 -11.60 -5.22 6.53
CA LEU A 57 -11.73 -6.58 5.98
C LEU A 57 -11.13 -7.65 6.89
N ALA A 58 -10.78 -7.31 8.14
CA ALA A 58 -10.09 -8.20 9.06
C ALA A 58 -10.84 -9.54 9.27
N ALA A 59 -12.18 -9.49 9.39
CA ALA A 59 -13.04 -10.66 9.55
C ALA A 59 -13.02 -11.59 8.33
N VAL A 60 -12.89 -11.04 7.12
CA VAL A 60 -12.84 -11.80 5.86
C VAL A 60 -11.44 -12.35 5.61
N ARG A 61 -10.39 -11.56 5.93
CA ARG A 61 -8.98 -11.95 5.78
C ARG A 61 -8.61 -13.20 6.57
N ASP A 62 -9.15 -13.34 7.78
CA ASP A 62 -8.80 -14.49 8.62
C ASP A 62 -9.30 -15.82 8.02
N ARG A 63 -10.38 -15.76 7.24
CA ARG A 63 -10.99 -16.90 6.56
C ARG A 63 -10.44 -17.18 5.17
N ILE A 64 -9.74 -16.22 4.57
CA ILE A 64 -9.09 -16.40 3.26
C ILE A 64 -7.64 -16.85 3.47
N ILE A 65 -7.26 -17.91 2.74
CA ILE A 65 -5.88 -18.34 2.59
C ILE A 65 -5.40 -17.89 1.22
N ASP A 66 -4.59 -16.83 1.23
CA ASP A 66 -3.91 -16.35 0.02
C ASP A 66 -2.81 -17.31 -0.41
N LYS A 67 -2.60 -17.39 -1.73
CA LYS A 67 -1.50 -18.11 -2.36
C LYS A 67 -1.51 -19.61 -2.02
N LYS A 68 -2.70 -20.23 -1.98
CA LYS A 68 -2.89 -21.62 -1.52
C LYS A 68 -2.00 -22.60 -2.30
N VAL A 69 -2.06 -22.61 -3.63
CA VAL A 69 -1.21 -23.45 -4.49
C VAL A 69 0.28 -23.27 -4.23
N LEU A 70 0.74 -22.03 -3.97
CA LEU A 70 2.15 -21.76 -3.66
C LEU A 70 2.54 -22.31 -2.28
N ARG A 71 1.65 -22.18 -1.28
CA ARG A 71 1.87 -22.73 0.05
C ARG A 71 1.93 -24.26 0.01
N ASP A 72 1.03 -24.88 -0.74
CA ASP A 72 0.99 -26.34 -0.90
C ASP A 72 2.24 -26.86 -1.60
N ALA A 73 2.64 -26.24 -2.71
CA ALA A 73 3.86 -26.59 -3.43
C ALA A 73 5.12 -26.38 -2.59
N GLY A 74 5.14 -25.35 -1.75
CA GLY A 74 6.26 -25.06 -0.84
C GLY A 74 6.29 -25.90 0.42
N ARG A 75 5.20 -26.59 0.78
CA ARG A 75 5.03 -27.31 2.06
C ARG A 75 6.17 -28.29 2.39
N PRO A 76 6.75 -29.05 1.44
CA PRO A 76 7.88 -29.94 1.74
C PRO A 76 9.17 -29.20 2.15
N PHE A 77 9.26 -27.88 1.90
CA PHE A 77 10.48 -27.08 2.06
C PHE A 77 10.37 -26.01 3.15
N ILE A 78 9.20 -25.81 3.75
CA ILE A 78 8.94 -24.78 4.76
C ILE A 78 8.35 -25.40 6.03
N THR A 79 8.48 -24.71 7.16
CA THR A 79 7.85 -25.13 8.42
C THR A 79 6.35 -24.87 8.41
N ASP A 80 5.62 -25.59 9.27
CA ASP A 80 4.18 -25.34 9.46
C ASP A 80 3.89 -23.90 9.94
N GLU A 81 4.82 -23.28 10.68
CA GLU A 81 4.71 -21.87 11.07
C GLU A 81 4.66 -20.95 9.83
N ILE A 82 5.62 -21.09 8.90
CA ILE A 82 5.68 -20.28 7.69
C ILE A 82 4.51 -20.61 6.75
N TYR A 83 4.12 -21.89 6.65
CA TYR A 83 2.96 -22.33 5.89
C TYR A 83 1.65 -21.69 6.40
N ASN A 84 1.47 -21.53 7.70
CA ASN A 84 0.26 -20.95 8.30
C ASN A 84 0.34 -19.43 8.51
N ARG A 85 1.53 -18.83 8.38
CA ARG A 85 1.76 -17.39 8.59
C ARG A 85 0.88 -16.55 7.65
N LYS A 86 0.16 -15.59 8.23
CA LYS A 86 -0.61 -14.61 7.46
C LYS A 86 0.33 -13.67 6.70
N LYS A 87 -0.08 -13.29 5.48
CA LYS A 87 0.65 -12.34 4.64
C LYS A 87 0.87 -11.04 5.42
N HIS A 88 2.13 -10.67 5.58
CA HIS A 88 2.53 -9.38 6.13
C HIS A 88 3.22 -8.61 5.01
N PRO A 89 2.64 -7.51 4.49
CA PRO A 89 3.31 -6.71 3.49
C PRO A 89 4.55 -6.04 4.10
N TYR A 90 5.59 -5.88 3.30
CA TYR A 90 6.67 -4.95 3.62
C TYR A 90 6.17 -3.55 3.24
N SER A 91 5.62 -2.83 4.21
CA SER A 91 5.06 -1.49 4.01
C SER A 91 6.02 -0.41 4.48
N SER A 92 6.14 0.66 3.70
CA SER A 92 6.84 1.87 4.13
C SER A 92 6.13 2.51 5.33
N PRO A 93 6.87 3.20 6.21
CA PRO A 93 6.27 4.01 7.26
C PRO A 93 5.31 5.05 6.67
N TRP A 94 4.16 5.23 7.31
CA TRP A 94 3.20 6.28 6.96
C TRP A 94 3.11 7.38 8.01
N LYS A 95 3.64 7.16 9.22
CA LYS A 95 3.72 8.19 10.25
C LYS A 95 5.03 8.94 10.08
N TRP A 96 4.92 10.25 9.89
CA TRP A 96 6.04 11.14 9.67
C TRP A 96 5.93 12.33 10.62
N PRO A 97 7.04 12.79 11.22
CA PRO A 97 7.00 13.86 12.19
C PRO A 97 6.56 15.19 11.55
N VAL A 98 5.85 16.00 12.33
CA VAL A 98 5.60 17.41 11.99
C VAL A 98 6.95 18.11 11.84
N ASP A 99 7.07 18.99 10.85
CA ASP A 99 8.33 19.65 10.46
C ASP A 99 9.50 18.70 10.16
N GLY A 100 9.26 17.41 9.91
CA GLY A 100 10.25 16.49 9.38
C GLY A 100 10.60 16.76 7.91
N HIS A 101 11.62 16.07 7.39
CA HIS A 101 12.08 16.25 6.00
C HIS A 101 10.97 16.04 4.96
N ILE A 102 10.14 15.01 5.14
CA ILE A 102 9.03 14.72 4.21
C ILE A 102 7.94 15.79 4.30
N HIS A 103 7.61 16.25 5.51
CA HIS A 103 6.63 17.32 5.67
C HIS A 103 7.12 18.63 5.02
N ARG A 104 8.38 19.02 5.25
CA ARG A 104 8.98 20.20 4.60
C ARG A 104 9.04 20.06 3.09
N MET A 105 9.39 18.88 2.58
CA MET A 105 9.37 18.58 1.15
C MET A 105 7.96 18.81 0.57
N PHE A 106 6.91 18.28 1.20
CA PHE A 106 5.55 18.48 0.73
C PHE A 106 5.09 19.94 0.85
N ARG A 107 5.44 20.67 1.92
CA ARG A 107 5.14 22.11 2.01
C ARG A 107 5.78 22.93 0.91
N GLY A 108 7.01 22.58 0.51
CA GLY A 108 7.70 23.25 -0.60
C GLY A 108 7.19 22.83 -1.98
N LEU A 109 6.77 21.58 -2.13
CA LEU A 109 6.30 21.03 -3.41
C LEU A 109 4.85 21.41 -3.70
N LEU A 110 3.97 21.39 -2.69
CA LEU A 110 2.52 21.57 -2.81
C LEU A 110 2.12 22.99 -2.40
N THR A 111 2.60 23.96 -3.15
CA THR A 111 2.21 25.37 -2.99
C THR A 111 0.87 25.64 -3.67
N LYS A 112 0.23 26.76 -3.32
CA LYS A 112 -1.02 27.19 -3.98
C LYS A 112 -0.86 27.27 -5.49
N GLU A 113 0.19 27.93 -5.97
CA GLU A 113 0.49 28.08 -7.39
C GLU A 113 0.65 26.74 -8.11
N THR A 114 1.44 25.83 -7.55
CA THR A 114 1.73 24.53 -8.18
C THR A 114 0.53 23.60 -8.22
N VAL A 115 -0.32 23.64 -7.18
CA VAL A 115 -1.55 22.85 -7.13
C VAL A 115 -2.61 23.43 -8.06
N GLU A 116 -2.80 24.75 -8.06
CA GLU A 116 -3.75 25.42 -8.97
C GLU A 116 -3.34 25.26 -10.44
N HIS A 117 -2.03 25.21 -10.73
CA HIS A 117 -1.52 24.94 -12.07
C HIS A 117 -1.95 23.57 -12.61
N LEU A 118 -2.33 22.59 -11.78
CA LEU A 118 -2.91 21.34 -12.26
C LEU A 118 -4.27 21.57 -12.93
N GLY A 119 -5.07 22.52 -12.44
CA GLY A 119 -6.38 22.89 -12.99
C GLY A 119 -7.56 22.00 -12.59
N PHE A 120 -7.32 20.90 -11.87
CA PHE A 120 -8.37 19.96 -11.42
C PHE A 120 -8.27 19.57 -9.94
N VAL A 121 -7.38 20.22 -9.18
CA VAL A 121 -7.16 19.93 -7.75
C VAL A 121 -7.42 21.17 -6.91
N ASP A 122 -8.24 21.04 -5.87
CA ASP A 122 -8.51 22.13 -4.91
C ASP A 122 -7.38 22.26 -3.89
N PHE A 123 -6.68 23.39 -3.91
CA PHE A 123 -5.62 23.70 -2.95
C PHE A 123 -6.10 23.70 -1.49
N GLY A 124 -7.34 24.11 -1.22
CA GLY A 124 -7.91 24.10 0.13
C GLY A 124 -7.98 22.68 0.73
N VAL A 125 -8.27 21.67 -0.09
CA VAL A 125 -8.22 20.26 0.34
C VAL A 125 -6.78 19.85 0.66
N ILE A 126 -5.82 20.26 -0.18
CA ILE A 126 -4.40 19.90 -0.02
C ILE A 126 -3.78 20.59 1.19
N SER A 127 -4.11 21.85 1.43
CA SER A 127 -3.68 22.59 2.62
C SER A 127 -4.13 21.87 3.90
N ARG A 128 -5.42 21.48 3.98
CA ARG A 128 -5.91 20.70 5.12
C ARG A 128 -5.18 19.36 5.27
N CYS A 129 -4.89 18.69 4.15
CA CYS A 129 -4.13 17.44 4.19
C CYS A 129 -2.68 17.66 4.69
N LEU A 130 -2.03 18.78 4.35
CA LEU A 130 -0.71 19.13 4.89
C LEU A 130 -0.74 19.31 6.40
N ASP A 131 -1.83 19.88 6.93
CA ASP A 131 -2.00 20.10 8.37
C ASP A 131 -2.28 18.80 9.14
N THR A 132 -3.03 17.86 8.55
CA THR A 132 -3.48 16.65 9.26
C THR A 132 -2.68 15.39 8.97
N ALA A 133 -1.83 15.36 7.94
CA ALA A 133 -1.13 14.13 7.52
C ALA A 133 0.08 13.74 8.39
N PHE A 134 0.57 14.65 9.24
CA PHE A 134 1.84 14.48 9.97
C PHE A 134 1.64 14.53 11.49
N GLY A 135 2.59 13.95 12.23
CA GLY A 135 2.55 13.83 13.68
C GLY A 135 2.05 12.46 14.15
N ASP A 136 1.94 12.30 15.47
CA ASP A 136 1.58 11.03 16.10
C ASP A 136 0.16 10.56 15.71
N ASP A 137 -0.74 11.53 15.52
CA ASP A 137 -2.13 11.35 15.09
C ASP A 137 -2.33 11.65 13.59
N GLY A 138 -1.26 11.62 12.79
CA GLY A 138 -1.32 11.95 11.36
C GLY A 138 -2.27 11.02 10.59
N ASP A 139 -3.18 11.60 9.80
CA ASP A 139 -4.16 10.88 8.97
C ASP A 139 -3.48 10.22 7.75
N PRO A 140 -3.43 8.88 7.66
CA PRO A 140 -2.83 8.18 6.52
C PRO A 140 -3.57 8.45 5.20
N GLY A 141 -4.87 8.72 5.26
CA GLY A 141 -5.69 9.10 4.12
C GLY A 141 -5.32 10.49 3.58
N ALA A 142 -5.00 11.44 4.45
CA ALA A 142 -4.45 12.74 4.07
C ALA A 142 -3.05 12.58 3.46
N PHE A 143 -2.16 11.83 4.12
CA PHE A 143 -0.80 11.57 3.62
C PHE A 143 -0.81 10.96 2.22
N ARG A 144 -1.67 9.96 1.97
CA ARG A 144 -1.82 9.35 0.64
C ARG A 144 -2.22 10.36 -0.44
N LYS A 145 -3.13 11.30 -0.13
CA LYS A 145 -3.51 12.36 -1.07
C LYS A 145 -2.32 13.26 -1.39
N LEU A 146 -1.51 13.63 -0.39
CA LEU A 146 -0.29 14.42 -0.61
C LEU A 146 0.70 13.71 -1.54
N VAL A 147 0.92 12.41 -1.36
CA VAL A 147 1.80 11.62 -2.24
C VAL A 147 1.31 11.62 -3.68
N VAL A 148 0.00 11.40 -3.89
CA VAL A 148 -0.60 11.35 -5.23
C VAL A 148 -0.52 12.71 -5.91
N VAL A 149 -0.95 13.77 -5.23
CA VAL A 149 -0.94 15.14 -5.81
C VAL A 149 0.49 15.64 -6.00
N GLY A 150 1.39 15.34 -5.07
CA GLY A 150 2.82 15.65 -5.22
C GLY A 150 3.42 14.98 -6.45
N SER A 151 3.01 13.74 -6.76
CA SER A 151 3.43 13.06 -7.99
C SER A 151 2.92 13.79 -9.24
N TRP A 152 1.68 14.25 -9.24
CA TRP A 152 1.13 15.04 -10.36
C TRP A 152 1.85 16.38 -10.54
N VAL A 153 2.14 17.10 -9.45
CA VAL A 153 2.90 18.36 -9.50
C VAL A 153 4.30 18.11 -10.07
N VAL A 154 5.01 17.08 -9.61
CA VAL A 154 6.34 16.73 -10.14
C VAL A 154 6.25 16.42 -11.64
N LEU A 155 5.27 15.63 -12.07
CA LEU A 155 5.08 15.34 -13.50
C LEU A 155 4.77 16.61 -14.30
N SER A 156 3.88 17.47 -13.81
CA SER A 156 3.52 18.74 -14.48
C SER A 156 4.75 19.63 -14.67
N GLN A 157 5.57 19.80 -13.64
CA GLN A 157 6.79 20.62 -13.69
C GLN A 157 7.87 20.01 -14.59
N ARG A 158 8.09 18.69 -14.49
CA ARG A 158 9.16 18.01 -15.25
C ARG A 158 8.87 17.92 -16.74
N PHE A 159 7.60 17.80 -17.12
CA PHE A 159 7.18 17.64 -18.50
C PHE A 159 6.51 18.89 -19.10
N GLY A 160 6.41 20.00 -18.35
CA GLY A 160 5.79 21.24 -18.83
C GLY A 160 4.32 21.08 -19.19
N VAL A 161 3.58 20.26 -18.43
CA VAL A 161 2.17 19.97 -18.71
C VAL A 161 1.34 21.23 -18.50
N LYS A 162 0.57 21.64 -19.50
CA LYS A 162 -0.31 22.81 -19.42
C LYS A 162 -1.41 22.61 -18.37
N THR A 163 -1.85 23.70 -17.75
CA THR A 163 -2.98 23.71 -16.83
C THR A 163 -4.22 23.12 -17.48
N ALA A 164 -4.88 22.18 -16.80
CA ALA A 164 -6.12 21.63 -17.27
C ALA A 164 -7.22 22.70 -17.22
N GLY A 165 -8.00 22.79 -18.28
CA GLY A 165 -9.16 23.66 -18.37
C GLY A 165 -10.24 22.98 -19.22
N PRO A 166 -11.45 23.57 -19.29
CA PRO A 166 -12.46 23.09 -20.22
C PRO A 166 -11.87 23.02 -21.64
N CYS A 167 -12.14 21.92 -22.35
CA CYS A 167 -11.79 21.83 -23.77
C CYS A 167 -12.53 22.95 -24.51
N ALA A 168 -11.77 23.82 -25.16
CA ALA A 168 -12.32 24.81 -26.08
C ALA A 168 -12.95 24.13 -27.30
#